data_AF-A0A3A4JTZ7-F1
#
_entry.id   AF-A0A3A4JTZ7-F1
#
_cell.length_a   1.000
_cell.length_b   1.000
_cell.length_c   1.000
_cell.angle_alpha   90.00
_cell.angle_beta   90.00
_cell.angle_gamma   90.00
#
_symmetry.space_group_name_H-M   'P 1'
#
loop_
_entity.id
_entity.type
_entity.pdbx_description
1 polymer ?
#
loop_
_entity_poly.entity_id
_entity_poly.type
_entity_poly.pdbx_seq_one_letter_code
_entity_poly.pdbx_strand_id
1 'polypeptide(L)'
;MPQIQPGPRGERPALHDQVISGKWEGRARLWIVIDGHNALGPGKVRLLEAIAAGKSLAAAAKSLRMSYRLAWKHLRFIEERTGLTVVERRRGGAQGGGTVLTPQGRALLEAYRTFRRDVGECVEAACHRHFAKWMPPGPARSQLQTRRSDDAAAGKNGVEDTLAD
;
A
#
# COMPACT_ATOMS: atom_id res chain seq x y z
N MET A 1 -8.37 9.65 -31.77
CA MET A 1 -8.08 10.82 -30.90
C MET A 1 -9.30 11.71 -30.95
N PRO A 2 -10.19 11.73 -29.93
CA PRO A 2 -11.33 12.63 -29.98
C PRO A 2 -10.86 14.06 -29.71
N GLN A 3 -11.24 14.96 -30.60
CA GLN A 3 -10.97 16.40 -30.53
C GLN A 3 -11.81 17.03 -29.41
N ILE A 4 -11.17 17.67 -28.44
CA ILE A 4 -11.84 18.44 -27.37
C ILE A 4 -11.96 19.88 -27.86
N GLN A 5 -13.19 20.33 -28.17
CA GLN A 5 -13.45 21.74 -28.44
C GLN A 5 -13.49 22.54 -27.12
N PRO A 6 -12.92 23.76 -27.05
CA PRO A 6 -13.01 24.58 -25.85
C PRO A 6 -14.42 25.15 -25.68
N GLY A 7 -15.06 24.88 -24.53
CA GLY A 7 -16.37 25.44 -24.15
C GLY A 7 -16.32 26.93 -23.75
N PRO A 8 -17.48 27.60 -23.65
CA PRO A 8 -17.56 29.04 -23.40
C PRO A 8 -17.03 29.42 -22.01
N ARG A 9 -16.33 30.55 -21.93
CA ARG A 9 -15.81 31.14 -20.69
C ARG A 9 -16.97 31.58 -19.80
N GLY A 10 -17.25 30.84 -18.72
CA GLY A 10 -18.10 31.35 -17.64
C GLY A 10 -18.83 30.32 -16.78
N GLU A 11 -19.12 29.12 -17.29
CA GLU A 11 -19.89 28.13 -16.55
C GLU A 11 -19.06 26.87 -16.31
N ARG A 12 -18.81 26.57 -15.02
CA ARG A 12 -18.32 25.25 -14.64
C ARG A 12 -19.41 24.25 -15.01
N PRO A 13 -19.13 23.20 -15.80
CA PRO A 13 -20.12 22.16 -15.97
C PRO A 13 -20.43 21.58 -14.59
N ALA A 14 -21.72 21.54 -14.24
CA ALA A 14 -22.20 20.82 -13.08
C ALA A 14 -21.62 19.39 -13.18
N LEU A 15 -20.76 19.05 -12.23
CA LEU A 15 -20.24 17.69 -12.06
C LEU A 15 -21.46 16.79 -11.90
N HIS A 16 -21.78 16.10 -12.98
CA HIS A 16 -22.80 15.08 -13.13
C HIS A 16 -22.81 14.17 -11.90
N ASP A 17 -24.03 13.88 -11.42
CA ASP A 17 -24.49 13.10 -10.26
C ASP A 17 -23.90 11.69 -10.05
N GLN A 18 -22.83 11.34 -10.75
CA GLN A 18 -22.04 10.17 -10.41
C GLN A 18 -21.14 10.53 -9.23
N VAL A 19 -21.67 10.33 -8.03
CA VAL A 19 -20.89 10.29 -6.80
C VAL A 19 -19.70 9.34 -7.04
N ILE A 20 -18.51 9.90 -7.31
CA ILE A 20 -17.27 9.16 -7.24
C ILE A 20 -17.10 8.81 -5.76
N SER A 21 -17.69 7.71 -5.31
CA SER A 21 -17.60 7.20 -3.93
C SER A 21 -16.22 6.57 -3.65
N GLY A 22 -15.17 7.18 -4.21
CA GLY A 22 -13.80 6.76 -4.00
C GLY A 22 -13.22 7.43 -2.76
N LYS A 23 -12.65 6.62 -1.86
CA LYS A 23 -11.70 7.12 -0.87
C LYS A 23 -10.48 7.67 -1.63
N TRP A 24 -10.15 8.95 -1.40
CA TRP A 24 -8.94 9.53 -1.99
C TRP A 24 -7.73 9.08 -1.20
N GLU A 25 -6.69 8.62 -1.89
CA GLU A 25 -5.46 8.11 -1.29
C GLU A 25 -4.24 8.77 -1.92
N GLY A 26 -3.39 9.36 -1.09
CA GLY A 26 -2.07 9.83 -1.51
C GLY A 26 -1.16 8.65 -1.79
N ARG A 27 -0.61 8.56 -3.00
CA ARG A 27 0.35 7.52 -3.38
C ARG A 27 1.60 8.14 -3.98
N ALA A 28 2.76 7.70 -3.53
CA ALA A 28 4.05 8.11 -4.06
C ALA A 28 4.91 6.89 -4.41
N ARG A 29 5.73 7.05 -5.45
CA ARG A 29 6.83 6.13 -5.75
C ARG A 29 8.13 6.81 -5.34
N LEU A 30 8.96 6.09 -4.61
CA LEU A 30 10.18 6.64 -4.01
C LEU A 30 11.42 5.97 -4.59
N TRP A 31 12.40 6.80 -4.93
CA TRP A 31 13.71 6.39 -5.41
C TRP A 31 14.80 7.03 -4.55
N ILE A 32 15.87 6.27 -4.30
CA ILE A 32 17.11 6.79 -3.74
C ILE A 32 18.09 6.91 -4.90
N VAL A 33 18.63 8.11 -5.07
CA VAL A 33 19.58 8.44 -6.12
C VAL A 33 20.96 8.60 -5.49
N ILE A 34 21.95 7.91 -6.04
CA ILE A 34 23.37 8.04 -5.67
C ILE A 34 24.12 8.37 -6.95
N ASP A 35 24.88 9.47 -6.93
CA ASP A 35 25.64 9.99 -8.08
C ASP A 35 24.81 10.12 -9.36
N GLY A 36 23.57 10.61 -9.24
CA GLY A 36 22.64 10.78 -10.37
C GLY A 36 21.99 9.48 -10.88
N HIS A 37 22.24 8.35 -10.23
CA HIS A 37 21.71 7.05 -10.62
C HIS A 37 20.67 6.51 -9.63
N ASN A 38 19.56 5.96 -10.13
CA ASN A 38 18.48 5.36 -9.33
C ASN A 38 18.93 4.06 -8.62
N ALA A 39 19.70 4.19 -7.55
CA ALA A 39 20.29 3.12 -6.76
C ALA A 39 19.21 2.21 -6.14
N LEU A 40 18.22 2.79 -5.48
CA LEU A 40 17.07 2.06 -4.95
C LEU A 40 15.77 2.61 -5.52
N GLY A 41 14.81 1.72 -5.75
CA GLY A 41 13.48 2.06 -6.22
C GLY A 41 12.57 0.84 -6.14
N PRO A 42 11.27 1.00 -6.45
CA PRO A 42 10.27 -0.02 -6.14
C PRO A 42 10.61 -1.41 -6.70
N GLY A 43 11.15 -1.48 -7.92
CA GLY A 43 11.54 -2.76 -8.54
C GLY A 43 12.69 -3.47 -7.83
N LYS A 44 13.75 -2.72 -7.49
CA LYS A 44 14.94 -3.30 -6.83
C LYS A 44 14.65 -3.65 -5.37
N VAL A 45 13.87 -2.83 -4.69
CA VAL A 45 13.48 -3.09 -3.30
C VAL A 45 12.57 -4.32 -3.23
N ARG A 46 11.59 -4.47 -4.13
CA ARG A 46 10.78 -5.70 -4.19
C ARG A 46 11.63 -6.95 -4.39
N LEU A 47 12.72 -6.86 -5.15
CA LEU A 47 13.66 -7.97 -5.29
C LEU A 47 14.34 -8.30 -3.96
N LEU A 48 14.84 -7.30 -3.23
CA LEU A 48 15.43 -7.51 -1.90
C LEU A 48 14.40 -8.07 -0.90
N GLU A 49 13.16 -7.57 -0.91
CA GLU A 49 12.05 -8.10 -0.10
C GLU A 49 11.76 -9.58 -0.43
N ALA A 50 11.74 -9.92 -1.72
CA ALA A 50 11.51 -11.29 -2.17
C ALA A 50 12.67 -12.24 -1.83
N ILE A 51 13.93 -11.77 -1.85
CA ILE A 51 15.09 -12.57 -1.40
C ILE A 51 15.06 -12.75 0.12
N ALA A 52 14.63 -11.73 0.87
CA ALA A 52 14.46 -11.83 2.31
C ALA A 52 13.39 -12.87 2.69
N ALA A 53 12.31 -12.97 1.91
CA ALA A 53 11.22 -13.92 2.13
C ALA A 53 11.54 -15.34 1.59
N GLY A 54 12.07 -15.43 0.37
CA GLY A 54 12.45 -16.66 -0.31
C GLY A 54 13.96 -16.74 -0.40
N LYS A 55 14.57 -17.66 0.35
CA LYS A 55 16.02 -17.82 0.61
C LYS A 55 16.95 -17.97 -0.62
N SER A 56 16.47 -17.72 -1.84
CA SER A 56 17.26 -17.70 -3.07
C SER A 56 16.82 -16.63 -4.07
N LEU A 57 17.79 -16.13 -4.84
CA LEU A 57 17.55 -15.17 -5.93
C LEU A 57 16.66 -15.75 -7.02
N ALA A 58 16.79 -17.04 -7.31
CA ALA A 58 15.97 -17.73 -8.30
C ALA A 58 14.49 -17.78 -7.87
N ALA A 59 14.22 -18.09 -6.60
CA ALA A 59 12.87 -18.07 -6.06
C ALA A 59 12.28 -16.65 -6.08
N ALA A 60 13.07 -15.65 -5.68
CA ALA A 60 12.68 -14.24 -5.74
C ALA A 60 12.33 -13.81 -7.18
N ALA A 61 13.21 -14.09 -8.15
CA ALA A 61 12.99 -13.76 -9.56
C ALA A 61 11.70 -14.41 -10.11
N LYS A 62 11.48 -15.70 -9.79
CA LYS A 62 10.26 -16.44 -10.17
C LYS A 62 9.01 -15.81 -9.56
N SER A 63 9.03 -15.47 -8.27
CA SER A 63 7.90 -14.85 -7.57
C SER A 63 7.51 -13.49 -8.15
N LEU A 64 8.50 -12.74 -8.63
CA LEU A 64 8.31 -11.41 -9.21
C LEU A 64 8.11 -11.44 -10.74
N ARG A 65 7.98 -12.62 -11.34
CA ARG A 65 7.85 -12.81 -12.80
C ARG A 65 8.94 -12.06 -13.59
N MET A 66 10.17 -12.01 -13.07
CA MET A 66 11.32 -11.39 -13.73
C MET A 66 12.36 -12.44 -14.11
N SER A 67 13.13 -12.17 -15.16
CA SER A 67 14.23 -13.06 -15.52
C SER A 67 15.32 -13.03 -14.44
N TYR A 68 15.95 -14.19 -14.21
CA TYR A 68 17.08 -14.30 -13.29
C TYR A 68 18.22 -13.33 -13.65
N ARG A 69 18.44 -13.11 -14.95
CA ARG A 69 19.41 -12.13 -15.46
C ARG A 69 19.07 -10.69 -15.03
N LEU A 70 17.79 -10.31 -15.08
CA LEU A 70 17.35 -8.99 -14.62
C LEU A 70 17.51 -8.86 -13.10
N ALA A 71 17.19 -9.91 -12.35
CA ALA A 71 17.38 -9.93 -10.90
C ALA A 71 18.85 -9.71 -10.51
N TRP A 72 19.79 -10.42 -11.15
CA TRP A 72 21.22 -10.18 -10.97
C TRP A 72 21.66 -8.78 -11.36
N LYS A 73 21.15 -8.25 -12.48
CA LYS A 73 21.46 -6.88 -12.91
C LYS A 73 21.03 -5.87 -11.84
N HIS A 74 19.87 -6.07 -11.21
CA HIS A 74 19.42 -5.21 -10.12
C HIS A 74 20.32 -5.32 -8.88
N LEU A 75 20.72 -6.53 -8.47
CA LEU A 75 21.63 -6.71 -7.34
C LEU A 75 22.97 -6.03 -7.57
N ARG A 76 23.64 -6.34 -8.68
CA ARG A 76 24.93 -5.71 -9.01
C ARG A 76 24.85 -4.20 -9.03
N PHE A 77 23.79 -3.66 -9.62
CA PHE A 77 23.59 -2.22 -9.64
C PHE A 77 23.44 -1.62 -8.23
N ILE A 78 22.79 -2.32 -7.30
CA ILE A 78 22.70 -1.87 -5.90
C ILE A 78 24.10 -1.92 -5.27
N GLU A 79 24.85 -3.01 -5.43
CA GLU A 79 26.19 -3.17 -4.87
C GLU A 79 27.17 -2.12 -5.42
N GLU A 80 27.19 -1.92 -6.73
CA GLU A 80 28.03 -0.93 -7.41
C GLU A 80 27.75 0.49 -6.92
N ARG A 81 26.49 0.84 -6.67
CA ARG A 81 26.11 2.21 -6.26
C ARG A 81 26.20 2.45 -4.77
N THR A 82 26.02 1.42 -3.96
CA THR A 82 26.07 1.55 -2.49
C THR A 82 27.44 1.23 -1.91
N GLY A 83 28.30 0.52 -2.66
CA GLY A 83 29.54 -0.05 -2.15
C GLY A 83 29.33 -1.21 -1.15
N LEU A 84 28.08 -1.64 -0.94
CA LEU A 84 27.73 -2.68 0.01
C LEU A 84 27.63 -4.03 -0.70
N THR A 85 28.04 -5.11 -0.04
CA THR A 85 27.67 -6.46 -0.48
C THR A 85 26.27 -6.75 0.05
N VAL A 86 25.24 -6.76 -0.79
CA VAL A 86 23.83 -6.92 -0.36
C VAL A 86 23.45 -8.39 -0.19
N VAL A 87 24.11 -9.29 -0.92
CA VAL A 87 23.80 -10.73 -0.91
C VAL A 87 25.03 -11.61 -0.70
N GLU A 88 24.84 -12.73 -0.03
CA GLU A 88 25.82 -13.81 0.05
C GLU A 88 25.30 -15.07 -0.65
N ARG A 89 26.21 -15.80 -1.30
CA ARG A 89 25.91 -17.11 -1.87
C ARG A 89 26.20 -18.19 -0.85
N ARG A 90 25.19 -18.98 -0.50
CA ARG A 90 25.40 -20.22 0.26
C ARG A 90 25.73 -21.34 -0.70
N ARG A 91 26.91 -21.97 -0.52
CA ARG A 91 27.29 -23.18 -1.25
C ARG A 91 26.26 -24.27 -0.99
N GLY A 92 25.76 -24.87 -2.06
CA GLY A 92 24.72 -25.90 -2.01
C GLY A 92 25.28 -27.28 -1.78
N GLY A 93 24.79 -27.96 -0.74
CA GLY A 93 24.73 -29.42 -0.68
C GLY A 93 23.42 -29.94 -1.28
N ALA A 94 23.00 -31.15 -0.90
CA ALA A 94 21.83 -31.86 -1.45
C ALA A 94 20.49 -31.08 -1.48
N GLN A 95 20.36 -29.98 -0.72
CA GLN A 95 19.15 -29.13 -0.66
C GLN A 95 19.23 -27.86 -1.51
N GLY A 96 20.29 -27.70 -2.33
CA GLY A 96 20.43 -26.60 -3.28
C GLY A 96 21.18 -25.38 -2.71
N GLY A 97 22.00 -24.75 -3.55
CA GLY A 97 22.68 -23.49 -3.24
C GLY A 97 21.69 -22.33 -3.22
N GLY A 98 21.98 -21.31 -2.40
CA GLY A 98 21.06 -20.20 -2.15
C GLY A 98 21.71 -18.83 -2.26
N THR A 99 20.87 -17.80 -2.33
CA THR A 99 21.29 -16.39 -2.24
C THR A 99 20.44 -15.76 -1.16
N VAL A 100 21.09 -15.29 -0.10
CA VAL A 100 20.42 -14.63 1.02
C VAL A 100 20.99 -13.24 1.20
N LEU A 101 20.21 -12.35 1.81
CA LEU A 101 20.72 -11.02 2.15
C LEU A 101 21.85 -11.14 3.18
N THR A 102 22.89 -10.32 3.03
CA THR A 102 23.87 -10.08 4.09
C THR A 102 23.25 -9.26 5.22
N PRO A 103 23.92 -9.12 6.39
CA PRO A 103 23.50 -8.17 7.41
C PRO A 103 23.37 -6.73 6.87
N GLN A 104 24.32 -6.29 6.05
CA GLN A 104 24.29 -4.97 5.40
C GLN A 104 23.11 -4.83 4.45
N GLY A 105 22.81 -5.87 3.66
CA GLY A 105 21.67 -5.86 2.76
C GLY A 105 20.32 -5.83 3.46
N ARG A 106 20.20 -6.50 4.62
CA ARG A 106 19.03 -6.38 5.49
C ARG A 106 18.90 -4.97 6.06
N ALA A 107 19.98 -4.40 6.58
CA ALA A 107 19.97 -3.04 7.10
C ALA A 107 19.56 -2.00 6.04
N LEU A 108 20.07 -2.14 4.80
CA LEU A 108 19.69 -1.29 3.67
C LEU A 108 18.18 -1.40 3.34
N LEU A 109 17.64 -2.63 3.35
CA LEU A 109 16.22 -2.86 3.11
C LEU A 109 15.35 -2.24 4.21
N GLU A 110 15.73 -2.39 5.47
CA GLU A 110 15.01 -1.80 6.61
C GLU A 110 15.06 -0.26 6.61
N ALA A 111 16.21 0.32 6.25
CA ALA A 111 16.33 1.76 6.06
C ALA A 111 15.35 2.27 4.99
N TYR A 112 15.26 1.60 3.84
CA TYR A 112 14.30 1.97 2.80
C TYR A 112 12.85 1.79 3.24
N ARG A 113 12.53 0.73 4.00
CA ARG A 113 11.18 0.48 4.52
C ARG A 113 10.73 1.58 5.47
N THR A 114 11.62 1.99 6.38
CA THR A 114 11.39 3.10 7.31
C THR A 114 11.18 4.40 6.54
N PHE A 115 12.11 4.75 5.65
CA PHE A 115 11.97 5.93 4.79
C PHE A 115 10.65 5.93 4.00
N ARG A 116 10.24 4.80 3.41
CA ARG A 116 8.99 4.67 2.65
C ARG A 116 7.76 4.90 3.52
N ARG A 117 7.77 4.42 4.76
CA ARG A 117 6.66 4.62 5.71
C ARG A 117 6.54 6.09 6.09
N ASP A 118 7.63 6.70 6.53
CA ASP A 118 7.63 8.08 7.03
C ASP A 118 7.19 9.07 5.93
N VAL A 119 7.65 8.86 4.69
CA VAL A 119 7.19 9.65 3.54
C VAL A 119 5.74 9.34 3.17
N GLY A 120 5.30 8.08 3.30
CA GLY A 120 3.93 7.66 3.06
C GLY A 120 2.94 8.41 3.95
N GLU A 121 3.25 8.53 5.24
CA GLU A 121 2.47 9.31 6.21
C GLU A 121 2.38 10.79 5.81
N CYS A 122 3.50 11.38 5.39
CA CYS A 122 3.53 12.76 4.91
C CYS A 122 2.68 12.96 3.63
N VAL A 123 2.73 12.00 2.72
CA VAL A 123 1.97 12.02 1.45
C VAL A 123 0.47 11.89 1.72
N GLU A 124 0.07 11.01 2.64
CA GLU A 124 -1.34 10.88 3.04
C GLU A 124 -1.84 12.15 3.73
N ALA A 125 -1.05 12.71 4.65
CA ALA A 125 -1.39 13.97 5.31
C ALA A 125 -1.50 15.15 4.32
N ALA A 126 -0.59 15.24 3.35
CA ALA A 126 -0.65 16.25 2.29
C ALA A 126 -1.85 16.04 1.37
N CYS A 127 -2.18 14.79 1.03
CA CYS A 127 -3.36 14.46 0.25
C CYS A 127 -4.62 14.96 0.96
N HIS A 128 -4.80 14.61 2.24
CA HIS A 128 -5.93 15.08 3.02
C HIS A 128 -5.98 16.61 3.09
N ARG A 129 -4.88 17.27 3.45
CA ARG A 129 -4.83 18.75 3.59
C ARG A 129 -5.22 19.50 2.32
N HIS A 130 -4.79 19.04 1.14
CA HIS A 130 -5.03 19.77 -0.11
C HIS A 130 -6.26 19.28 -0.88
N PHE A 131 -6.68 18.02 -0.68
CA PHE A 131 -7.78 17.43 -1.42
C PHE A 131 -9.06 17.22 -0.61
N ALA A 132 -9.07 17.42 0.71
CA ALA A 132 -10.28 17.25 1.55
C ALA A 132 -11.52 17.98 1.03
N LYS A 133 -11.37 19.21 0.49
CA LYS A 133 -12.49 19.98 -0.07
C LYS A 133 -13.10 19.36 -1.34
N TRP A 134 -12.38 18.44 -1.98
CA TRP A 134 -12.80 17.70 -3.18
C TRP A 134 -13.22 16.26 -2.84
N MET A 135 -13.03 15.82 -1.60
CA MET A 135 -13.45 14.50 -1.15
C MET A 135 -14.97 14.53 -0.90
N PRO A 136 -15.74 13.53 -1.36
CA PRO A 136 -17.13 13.42 -1.00
C PRO A 136 -17.23 13.35 0.53
N PRO A 137 -18.27 13.95 1.16
CA PRO A 137 -18.51 13.74 2.57
C PRO A 137 -18.55 12.23 2.83
N GLY A 138 -17.77 11.76 3.80
CA GLY A 138 -17.75 10.35 4.18
C GLY A 138 -19.19 9.87 4.46
N PRO A 139 -19.46 8.55 4.34
CA PRO A 139 -20.82 8.05 4.58
C PRO A 139 -21.31 8.58 5.91
N ALA A 140 -22.41 9.34 5.87
CA ALA A 140 -22.99 9.95 7.04
C ALA A 140 -23.18 8.84 8.08
N ARG A 141 -22.60 9.00 9.28
CA ARG A 141 -22.77 8.07 10.41
C ARG A 141 -24.22 8.00 10.92
N SER A 142 -25.20 8.47 10.15
CA SER A 142 -26.62 8.45 10.50
C SER A 142 -27.31 7.33 9.73
N GLN A 143 -27.37 6.14 10.32
CA GLN A 143 -28.51 5.21 10.24
C GLN A 143 -28.34 3.89 11.02
N LEU A 144 -27.24 3.65 11.74
CA LEU A 144 -27.10 2.42 12.56
C LEU A 144 -27.59 2.55 14.02
N GLN A 145 -28.24 3.67 14.39
CA GLN A 145 -28.76 3.87 15.76
C GLN A 145 -30.30 3.94 15.88
N THR A 146 -31.06 3.77 14.80
CA THR A 146 -32.54 3.87 14.84
C THR A 146 -33.26 2.57 14.48
N ARG A 147 -32.70 1.41 14.85
CA ARG A 147 -33.42 0.11 14.80
C ARG A 147 -33.13 -0.79 16.01
N ARG A 148 -32.81 -0.20 17.17
CA ARG A 148 -32.67 -0.95 18.44
C ARG A 148 -33.58 -0.45 19.56
N SER A 149 -34.47 0.49 19.27
CA SER A 149 -35.39 1.12 20.23
C SER A 149 -36.87 0.82 20.00
N ASP A 150 -37.24 0.08 18.95
CA ASP A 150 -38.67 -0.19 18.65
C ASP A 150 -39.12 -1.62 19.03
N ASP A 151 -38.20 -2.54 19.35
CA ASP A 151 -38.55 -3.90 19.83
C ASP A 151 -38.64 -4.03 21.37
N ALA A 152 -38.52 -2.92 22.12
CA ALA A 152 -38.56 -2.92 23.59
C ALA A 152 -39.91 -2.47 24.19
N ALA A 153 -40.96 -2.33 23.38
CA ALA A 153 -42.29 -1.91 23.80
C ALA A 153 -43.37 -2.97 23.47
N ALA A 154 -43.18 -4.21 23.92
CA ALA A 154 -44.25 -5.20 24.02
C ALA A 154 -43.99 -6.14 25.20
N GLY A 155 -44.29 -5.67 26.41
CA GLY A 155 -44.11 -6.50 27.61
C GLY A 155 -44.35 -5.72 28.90
N LYS A 156 -45.63 -5.55 29.24
CA LYS A 156 -46.25 -5.23 30.55
C LYS A 156 -47.72 -4.90 30.23
N ASN A 157 -48.78 -5.36 30.87
CA ASN A 157 -49.05 -6.30 31.96
C ASN A 157 -50.58 -6.53 31.87
N GLY A 158 -51.04 -7.77 31.96
CA GLY A 158 -52.44 -8.10 32.25
C GLY A 158 -52.46 -8.92 33.52
N VAL A 159 -52.84 -8.27 34.62
CA VAL A 159 -53.09 -8.87 35.93
C VAL A 159 -54.47 -9.50 35.88
N GLU A 160 -54.64 -10.73 36.36
CA GLU A 160 -55.81 -11.07 37.16
C GLU A 160 -55.50 -12.25 38.10
N ASP A 161 -55.51 -11.85 39.36
CA ASP A 161 -55.45 -12.58 40.61
C ASP A 161 -56.85 -13.13 40.90
N THR A 162 -57.02 -14.38 41.34
CA THR A 162 -58.12 -14.83 42.23
C THR A 162 -57.83 -16.25 42.75
N LEU A 163 -57.59 -16.32 44.07
CA LEU A 163 -57.72 -17.51 44.91
C LEU A 163 -59.19 -17.97 45.04
N ALA A 164 -59.40 -19.29 45.09
CA ALA A 164 -60.38 -20.06 45.90
C ALA A 164 -60.42 -21.48 45.28
N ASP A 165 -60.45 -22.61 45.95
CA ASP A 165 -60.58 -23.04 47.35
C ASP A 165 -59.99 -24.49 47.38
#